data_AF-A0A534YMV9-F1
#
_entry.id   AF-A0A534YMV9-F1
#
_cell.length_a   1.000
_cell.length_b   1.000
_cell.length_c   1.000
_cell.angle_alpha   90.00
_cell.angle_beta   90.00
_cell.angle_gamma   90.00
#
_symmetry.space_group_name_H-M   'P 1'
#
loop_
_entity.id
_entity.type
_entity.pdbx_description
1 polymer ?
#
loop_
_entity_poly.entity_id
_entity_poly.type
_entity_poly.pdbx_seq_one_letter_code
_entity_poly.pdbx_strand_id
1 'polypeptide(L)'
;MKRLLAVVLPALCMLSVRFADAAVLCKKRSGIVLIRDACKKKESVVDLSELGLYTKAQADSRFLRRTITIVGAATVPPGPGAFAGADATCPEGHEAVGGGVFPADVQVMDLTGSAPLLSDVDFGNPNFASEGQHAFANGWRGFVRINDVSSPRSISVVAICAPVE
;
A
#
# COMPACT_ATOMS: atom_id res chain seq x y z
N MET A 1 -80.17 26.36 45.97
CA MET A 1 -78.97 25.57 46.33
C MET A 1 -78.39 24.95 45.07
N LYS A 2 -77.06 24.74 45.06
CA LYS A 2 -76.20 24.16 44.00
C LYS A 2 -75.71 25.14 42.91
N ARG A 3 -74.55 25.75 43.22
CA ARG A 3 -73.59 26.33 42.27
C ARG A 3 -72.87 25.19 41.55
N LEU A 4 -72.75 25.26 40.23
CA LEU A 4 -71.85 24.40 39.44
C LEU A 4 -70.68 25.27 38.97
N LEU A 5 -69.49 25.00 39.54
CA LEU A 5 -68.22 25.58 39.12
C LEU A 5 -67.78 24.95 37.80
N ALA A 6 -67.50 25.80 36.82
CA ALA A 6 -66.70 25.45 35.65
C ALA A 6 -65.22 25.41 36.04
N VAL A 7 -64.57 24.27 35.85
CA VAL A 7 -63.12 24.12 35.95
C VAL A 7 -62.58 23.93 34.54
N VAL A 8 -62.02 25.00 33.97
CA VAL A 8 -61.29 24.96 32.70
C VAL A 8 -59.81 24.78 33.06
N LEU A 9 -59.26 23.60 32.79
CA LEU A 9 -57.83 23.30 32.84
C LEU A 9 -57.16 23.80 31.54
N PRO A 10 -56.18 24.71 31.56
CA PRO A 10 -55.36 24.94 30.40
C PRO A 10 -54.24 23.89 30.38
N ALA A 11 -54.34 22.95 29.43
CA ALA A 11 -53.25 22.03 29.09
C ALA A 11 -52.09 22.83 28.47
N LEU A 12 -51.08 23.11 29.28
CA LEU A 12 -49.86 23.80 28.90
C LEU A 12 -48.98 22.84 28.06
N CYS A 13 -49.12 22.89 26.74
CA CYS A 13 -48.23 22.22 25.80
C CYS A 13 -46.82 22.84 25.85
N MET A 14 -45.93 22.27 26.67
CA MET A 14 -44.49 22.52 26.63
C MET A 14 -43.90 21.85 25.38
N LEU A 15 -43.95 22.54 24.24
CA LEU A 15 -43.18 22.19 23.04
C LEU A 15 -41.69 22.36 23.37
N SER A 16 -41.01 21.26 23.66
CA SER A 16 -39.55 21.24 23.76
C SER A 16 -38.95 21.46 22.37
N VAL A 17 -38.51 22.70 22.11
CA VAL A 17 -37.73 23.02 20.90
C VAL A 17 -36.36 22.38 21.08
N ARG A 18 -36.14 21.21 20.48
CA ARG A 18 -34.80 20.65 20.30
C ARG A 18 -34.11 21.47 19.22
N PHE A 19 -33.15 22.30 19.60
CA PHE A 19 -32.23 22.90 18.65
C PHE A 19 -31.46 21.76 17.98
N ALA A 20 -31.55 21.66 16.66
CA ALA A 20 -30.71 20.75 15.89
C ALA A 20 -29.27 21.28 15.96
N ASP A 21 -28.37 20.50 16.57
CA ASP A 21 -26.93 20.79 16.52
C ASP A 21 -26.47 20.64 15.05
N ALA A 22 -26.20 21.77 14.42
CA ALA A 22 -25.58 21.81 13.10
C ALA A 22 -24.06 21.90 13.27
N ALA A 23 -23.37 20.83 12.89
CA ALA A 23 -21.92 20.83 12.74
C ALA A 23 -21.56 21.46 11.39
N VAL A 24 -20.73 22.50 11.40
CA VAL A 24 -20.27 23.22 10.21
C VAL A 24 -18.80 22.92 9.97
N LEU A 25 -18.46 22.50 8.75
CA LEU A 25 -17.08 22.36 8.28
C LEU A 25 -16.54 23.73 7.86
N CYS A 26 -15.50 24.20 8.55
CA CYS A 26 -14.87 25.49 8.28
C CYS A 26 -13.44 25.28 7.76
N LYS A 27 -13.12 25.85 6.59
CA LYS A 27 -11.76 25.90 6.06
C LYS A 27 -11.04 27.16 6.54
N LYS A 28 -9.94 27.01 7.28
CA LYS A 28 -9.08 28.12 7.71
C LYS A 28 -8.18 28.57 6.55
N ARG A 29 -7.70 29.82 6.59
CA ARG A 29 -6.73 30.34 5.59
C ARG A 29 -5.43 29.53 5.54
N SER A 30 -5.07 28.81 6.62
CA SER A 30 -3.93 27.88 6.66
C SER A 30 -4.18 26.55 5.95
N GLY A 31 -5.38 26.30 5.40
CA GLY A 31 -5.75 25.05 4.74
C GLY A 31 -6.32 23.98 5.68
N ILE A 32 -6.28 24.20 6.99
CA ILE A 32 -6.84 23.28 8.00
C ILE A 32 -8.37 23.33 7.95
N VAL A 33 -9.02 22.17 7.95
CA VAL A 33 -10.48 22.02 8.06
C VAL A 33 -10.83 21.72 9.51
N LEU A 34 -11.78 22.47 10.07
CA LEU A 34 -12.26 22.31 11.45
C LEU A 34 -13.75 21.99 11.41
N ILE A 35 -14.22 21.10 12.28
CA ILE A 35 -15.65 20.92 12.54
C ILE A 35 -16.01 21.81 13.72
N ARG A 36 -17.05 22.63 13.54
CA ARG A 36 -17.59 23.49 14.59
C ARG A 36 -19.05 23.16 14.80
N ASP A 37 -19.42 22.75 16.01
CA ASP A 37 -20.82 22.85 16.41
C ASP A 37 -21.13 24.33 16.55
N ALA A 38 -22.16 24.80 15.84
CA ALA A 38 -22.42 26.22 15.58
C ALA A 38 -22.58 27.13 16.82
N CYS A 39 -22.51 26.60 18.06
CA CYS A 39 -22.80 27.35 19.28
C CYS A 39 -21.82 27.17 20.46
N LYS A 40 -20.66 26.48 20.33
CA LYS A 40 -19.73 26.33 21.47
C LYS A 40 -18.27 26.70 21.18
N LYS A 41 -17.67 27.41 22.16
CA LYS A 41 -16.27 27.88 22.19
C LYS A 41 -15.23 26.74 22.36
N LYS A 42 -15.64 25.47 22.33
CA LYS A 42 -14.74 24.32 22.43
C LYS A 42 -14.55 23.74 21.03
N GLU A 43 -13.39 24.01 20.45
CA GLU A 43 -12.96 23.43 19.17
C GLU A 43 -12.45 22.00 19.43
N SER A 44 -12.97 21.02 18.71
CA SER A 44 -12.35 19.69 18.60
C SER A 44 -11.47 19.69 17.36
N VAL A 45 -10.19 19.36 17.53
CA VAL A 45 -9.30 19.09 16.40
C VAL A 45 -9.70 17.72 15.87
N VAL A 46 -10.22 17.69 14.66
CA VAL A 46 -10.53 16.44 13.97
C VAL A 46 -9.26 15.97 13.29
N ASP A 47 -8.80 14.78 13.68
CA ASP A 47 -7.70 14.14 12.96
C ASP A 47 -8.24 13.66 11.60
N LEU A 48 -7.79 14.32 10.54
CA LEU A 48 -8.17 14.01 9.16
C LEU A 48 -7.72 12.59 8.75
N SER A 49 -6.75 12.02 9.47
CA SER A 49 -6.31 10.63 9.33
C SER A 49 -7.42 9.63 9.67
N GLU A 50 -8.22 9.93 10.70
CA GLU A 50 -9.36 9.07 11.12
C GLU A 50 -10.52 9.12 10.11
N LEU A 51 -10.60 10.18 9.31
CA LEU A 51 -11.59 10.35 8.24
C LEU A 51 -11.10 9.83 6.87
N GLY A 52 -9.91 9.24 6.80
CA GLY A 52 -9.34 8.74 5.55
C GLY A 52 -8.95 9.82 4.54
N LEU A 53 -8.88 11.09 4.97
CA LEU A 53 -8.50 12.23 4.15
C LEU A 53 -6.98 12.40 4.17
N TYR A 54 -6.29 11.51 3.47
CA TYR A 54 -4.85 11.59 3.27
C TYR A 54 -4.52 12.67 2.24
N THR A 55 -3.41 13.39 2.44
CA THR A 55 -2.85 14.22 1.36
C THR A 55 -2.52 13.33 0.16
N LYS A 56 -2.52 13.85 -1.07
CA LYS A 56 -2.17 13.08 -2.27
C LYS A 56 -0.84 12.31 -2.08
N ALA A 57 0.19 12.96 -1.54
CA ALA A 57 1.46 12.31 -1.25
C ALA A 57 1.34 11.15 -0.22
N GLN A 58 0.52 11.30 0.82
CA GLN A 58 0.26 10.22 1.77
C GLN A 58 -0.58 9.11 1.15
N ALA A 59 -1.55 9.46 0.30
CA ALA A 59 -2.37 8.54 -0.45
C ALA A 59 -1.52 7.68 -1.40
N ASP A 60 -0.58 8.31 -2.10
CA ASP A 60 0.35 7.67 -3.03
C ASP A 60 1.39 6.81 -2.28
N SER A 61 1.68 7.11 -1.00
CA SER A 61 2.56 6.28 -0.16
C SER A 61 1.88 5.05 0.47
N ARG A 62 0.56 4.88 0.29
CA ARG A 62 -0.20 3.77 0.91
C ARG A 62 0.30 2.39 0.44
N PHE A 63 0.76 2.29 -0.80
CA PHE A 63 1.32 1.08 -1.39
C PHE A 63 2.56 0.59 -0.63
N LEU A 64 3.35 1.50 -0.04
CA LEU A 64 4.58 1.16 0.70
C LEU A 64 4.32 0.64 2.12
N ARG A 65 3.10 0.78 2.66
CA ARG A 65 2.77 0.36 4.04
C ARG A 65 2.23 -1.06 4.14
N ARG A 66 1.92 -1.71 3.01
CA ARG A 66 1.41 -3.08 2.94
C ARG A 66 2.26 -3.97 2.04
N THR A 67 3.52 -3.61 1.84
CA THR A 67 4.41 -4.44 1.03
C THR A 67 4.69 -5.75 1.72
N ILE A 68 4.71 -6.83 0.96
CA ILE A 68 5.25 -8.12 1.36
C ILE A 68 6.56 -8.38 0.63
N THR A 69 7.40 -9.24 1.18
CA THR A 69 8.67 -9.62 0.56
C THR A 69 8.61 -11.10 0.21
N ILE A 70 8.87 -11.41 -1.06
CA ILE A 70 8.96 -12.77 -1.58
C ILE A 70 10.41 -13.08 -1.87
N VAL A 71 10.86 -14.29 -1.51
CA VAL A 71 12.21 -14.77 -1.78
C VAL A 71 12.13 -16.01 -2.66
N GLY A 72 12.73 -15.93 -3.85
CA GLY A 72 13.05 -17.06 -4.70
C GLY A 72 14.49 -17.49 -4.48
N ALA A 73 14.78 -18.78 -4.66
CA ALA A 73 16.15 -19.28 -4.56
C ALA A 73 16.40 -20.39 -5.57
N ALA A 74 17.65 -20.51 -6.01
CA ALA A 74 18.11 -21.61 -6.82
C ALA A 74 19.51 -22.05 -6.37
N THR A 75 19.88 -23.26 -6.78
CA THR A 75 21.25 -23.77 -6.62
C THR A 75 21.93 -23.77 -7.97
N VAL A 76 23.08 -23.13 -8.05
CA VAL A 76 23.98 -23.16 -9.20
C VAL A 76 24.86 -24.40 -9.06
N PRO A 77 24.95 -25.26 -10.07
CA PRO A 77 25.84 -26.42 -10.03
C PRO A 77 27.31 -25.99 -9.98
N PRO A 78 28.21 -26.85 -9.48
CA PRO A 78 29.65 -26.56 -9.49
C PRO A 78 30.18 -26.58 -10.93
N GLY A 79 31.15 -25.71 -11.21
CA GLY A 79 31.84 -25.68 -12.49
C GLY A 79 32.08 -24.24 -12.95
N PRO A 80 33.25 -23.96 -13.58
CA PRO A 80 33.53 -22.62 -14.04
C PRO A 80 32.61 -22.31 -15.22
N GLY A 81 31.90 -21.19 -15.14
CA GLY A 81 30.87 -20.84 -16.12
C GLY A 81 29.51 -21.47 -15.86
N ALA A 82 29.35 -22.28 -14.81
CA ALA A 82 28.04 -22.78 -14.41
C ALA A 82 27.10 -21.60 -14.08
N PHE A 83 25.84 -21.74 -14.48
CA PHE A 83 24.85 -20.67 -14.45
C PHE A 83 23.54 -21.19 -13.89
N ALA A 84 22.86 -20.37 -13.09
CA ALA A 84 21.47 -20.58 -12.73
C ALA A 84 20.77 -19.25 -12.47
N GLY A 85 19.44 -19.30 -12.44
CA GLY A 85 18.60 -18.18 -12.03
C GLY A 85 17.46 -18.62 -11.15
N ALA A 86 16.86 -17.64 -10.49
CA ALA A 86 15.66 -17.81 -9.69
C ALA A 86 14.71 -16.64 -9.92
N ASP A 87 13.44 -16.90 -9.67
CA ASP A 87 12.36 -15.93 -9.76
C ASP A 87 11.71 -15.78 -8.38
N ALA A 88 11.38 -14.54 -8.02
CA ALA A 88 10.56 -14.20 -6.86
C ALA A 88 9.27 -13.54 -7.36
N THR A 89 8.20 -14.32 -7.48
CA THR A 89 6.92 -13.89 -8.06
C THR A 89 5.99 -13.39 -6.95
N CYS A 90 5.39 -12.22 -7.16
CA CYS A 90 4.37 -11.69 -6.29
C CYS A 90 3.10 -12.55 -6.34
N PRO A 91 2.39 -12.74 -5.21
CA PRO A 91 1.10 -13.41 -5.23
C PRO A 91 0.06 -12.59 -5.99
N GLU A 92 -1.07 -13.23 -6.31
CA GLU A 92 -2.20 -12.56 -6.96
C GLU A 92 -2.64 -11.30 -6.17
N GLY A 93 -3.09 -10.29 -6.91
CA GLY A 93 -3.47 -9.00 -6.34
C GLY A 93 -2.28 -8.16 -5.85
N HIS A 94 -1.04 -8.49 -6.24
CA HIS A 94 0.14 -7.69 -5.94
C HIS A 94 0.99 -7.41 -7.18
N GLU A 95 1.65 -6.27 -7.19
CA GLU A 95 2.68 -5.87 -8.16
C GLU A 95 4.05 -5.75 -7.48
N ALA A 96 5.11 -6.06 -8.19
CA ALA A 96 6.48 -5.85 -7.73
C ALA A 96 6.87 -4.38 -7.86
N VAL A 97 7.12 -3.73 -6.73
CA VAL A 97 7.59 -2.34 -6.65
C VAL A 97 9.12 -2.24 -6.50
N GLY A 98 9.78 -3.38 -6.33
CA GLY A 98 11.23 -3.47 -6.27
C GLY A 98 11.71 -4.91 -6.09
N GLY A 99 13.01 -5.09 -6.13
CA GLY A 99 13.62 -6.39 -5.91
C GLY A 99 15.14 -6.33 -5.95
N GLY A 100 15.76 -7.51 -5.84
CA GLY A 100 17.21 -7.61 -5.83
C GLY A 100 17.69 -9.05 -5.89
N VAL A 101 18.99 -9.20 -6.09
CA VAL A 101 19.66 -10.49 -6.20
C VAL A 101 20.83 -10.53 -5.23
N PHE A 102 20.96 -11.62 -4.50
CA PHE A 102 22.03 -11.84 -3.55
C PHE A 102 22.68 -13.22 -3.82
N PRO A 103 23.89 -13.24 -4.41
CA PRO A 103 24.70 -14.45 -4.49
C PRO A 103 25.18 -14.88 -3.10
N ALA A 104 25.19 -16.17 -2.80
CA ALA A 104 25.67 -16.66 -1.50
C ALA A 104 27.18 -16.45 -1.28
N ASP A 105 27.96 -16.33 -2.36
CA ASP A 105 29.40 -16.11 -2.31
C ASP A 105 29.81 -15.06 -3.36
N VAL A 106 29.87 -13.80 -2.94
CA VAL A 106 30.16 -12.65 -3.83
C VAL A 106 31.60 -12.60 -4.33
N GLN A 107 32.49 -13.48 -3.86
CA GLN A 107 33.88 -13.54 -4.34
C GLN A 107 34.02 -14.40 -5.61
N VAL A 108 33.17 -15.42 -5.74
CA VAL A 108 33.25 -16.40 -6.83
C VAL A 108 32.00 -16.46 -7.70
N MET A 109 30.96 -15.71 -7.34
CA MET A 109 29.72 -15.60 -8.10
C MET A 109 29.56 -14.21 -8.69
N ASP A 110 29.31 -14.14 -9.99
CA ASP A 110 28.99 -12.90 -10.69
C ASP A 110 27.49 -12.78 -10.89
N LEU A 111 26.94 -11.61 -10.60
CA LEU A 111 25.60 -11.24 -11.05
C LEU A 111 25.63 -11.01 -12.56
N THR A 112 24.96 -11.88 -13.31
CA THR A 112 24.90 -11.79 -14.78
C THR A 112 23.63 -11.14 -15.30
N GLY A 113 22.59 -11.06 -14.46
CA GLY A 113 21.34 -10.38 -14.80
C GLY A 113 20.44 -10.19 -13.58
N SER A 114 19.73 -9.07 -13.55
CA SER A 114 18.73 -8.75 -12.54
C SER A 114 17.69 -7.83 -13.16
N ALA A 115 16.42 -8.24 -13.16
CA ALA A 115 15.35 -7.46 -13.78
C ALA A 115 13.98 -7.80 -13.18
N PRO A 116 13.00 -6.87 -13.25
CA PRO A 116 11.61 -7.19 -12.96
C PRO A 116 11.06 -8.21 -13.96
N LEU A 117 10.05 -8.99 -13.52
CA LEU A 117 9.24 -9.83 -14.39
C LEU A 117 8.07 -9.02 -14.94
N LEU A 118 8.02 -8.78 -16.25
CA LEU A 118 6.94 -8.00 -16.88
C LEU A 118 5.79 -8.92 -17.29
N SER A 119 4.56 -8.60 -16.86
CA SER A 119 3.42 -9.51 -17.05
C SER A 119 2.90 -9.57 -18.50
N ASP A 120 3.26 -8.61 -19.34
CA ASP A 120 2.83 -8.44 -20.73
C ASP A 120 3.87 -8.88 -21.76
N VAL A 121 5.00 -9.45 -21.33
CA VAL A 121 6.09 -9.90 -22.23
C VAL A 121 6.34 -11.40 -22.10
N ASP A 122 6.82 -12.01 -23.18
CA ASP A 122 7.10 -13.44 -23.21
C ASP A 122 8.07 -13.85 -22.09
N PHE A 123 7.69 -14.89 -21.34
CA PHE A 123 8.44 -15.42 -20.19
C PHE A 123 8.77 -14.39 -19.10
N GLY A 124 8.07 -13.26 -19.09
CA GLY A 124 8.34 -12.13 -18.20
C GLY A 124 9.73 -11.53 -18.35
N ASN A 125 10.42 -11.76 -19.47
CA ASN A 125 11.81 -11.34 -19.65
C ASN A 125 11.90 -9.99 -20.38
N PRO A 126 12.46 -8.94 -19.75
CA PRO A 126 12.61 -7.63 -20.39
C PRO A 126 13.48 -7.64 -21.66
N ASN A 127 14.31 -8.67 -21.88
CA ASN A 127 15.07 -8.79 -23.12
C ASN A 127 14.20 -9.03 -24.36
N PHE A 128 12.93 -9.42 -24.18
CA PHE A 128 11.95 -9.58 -25.26
C PHE A 128 10.95 -8.41 -25.34
N ALA A 129 11.06 -7.44 -24.44
CA ALA A 129 10.25 -6.25 -24.44
C ALA A 129 10.75 -5.28 -25.53
N SER A 130 9.84 -4.66 -26.28
CA SER A 130 10.17 -3.48 -27.08
C SER A 130 10.46 -2.29 -26.18
N GLU A 131 11.14 -1.26 -26.67
CA GLU A 131 11.28 -0.01 -25.91
C GLU A 131 9.89 0.62 -25.67
N GLY A 132 9.58 0.95 -24.42
CA GLY A 132 8.31 1.62 -24.10
C GLY A 132 7.80 1.41 -22.67
N GLN A 133 6.52 1.74 -22.50
CA GLN A 133 5.77 1.43 -21.29
C GLN A 133 5.20 0.02 -21.37
N HIS A 134 5.28 -0.68 -20.25
CA HIS A 134 4.82 -2.06 -20.09
C HIS A 134 3.83 -2.16 -18.94
N ALA A 135 3.19 -3.32 -18.83
CA ALA A 135 2.39 -3.64 -17.66
C ALA A 135 3.24 -3.66 -16.38
N PHE A 136 2.56 -3.63 -15.24
CA PHE A 136 3.22 -3.72 -13.95
C PHE A 136 4.04 -5.02 -13.84
N ALA A 137 5.17 -4.91 -13.14
CA ALA A 137 5.99 -6.07 -12.85
C ALA A 137 5.25 -6.99 -11.87
N ASN A 138 5.29 -8.30 -12.06
CA ASN A 138 4.69 -9.28 -11.16
C ASN A 138 5.74 -10.07 -10.35
N GLY A 139 6.99 -9.65 -10.37
CA GLY A 139 8.06 -10.26 -9.61
C GLY A 139 9.44 -9.73 -9.97
N TRP A 140 10.46 -10.43 -9.50
CA TRP A 140 11.87 -10.14 -9.79
C TRP A 140 12.59 -11.42 -10.21
N ARG A 141 13.56 -11.28 -11.11
CA ARG A 141 14.38 -12.38 -11.62
C ARG A 141 15.85 -12.04 -11.47
N GLY A 142 16.62 -13.05 -11.10
CA GLY A 142 18.06 -12.94 -10.95
C GLY A 142 18.78 -14.11 -11.57
N PHE A 143 19.94 -13.83 -12.14
CA PHE A 143 20.83 -14.80 -12.74
C PHE A 143 22.26 -14.58 -12.26
N VAL A 144 22.93 -15.67 -11.93
CA VAL A 144 24.33 -15.64 -11.52
C VAL A 144 25.13 -16.69 -12.27
N ARG A 145 26.43 -16.44 -12.37
CA ARG A 145 27.43 -17.40 -12.85
C ARG A 145 28.44 -17.68 -11.73
N ILE A 146 28.88 -18.93 -11.61
CA ILE A 146 30.02 -19.31 -10.76
C ILE A 146 31.31 -19.28 -11.60
N ASN A 147 32.38 -18.73 -11.04
CA ASN A 147 33.72 -18.70 -11.63
C ASN A 147 34.69 -19.73 -11.03
N ASP A 148 34.20 -20.58 -10.12
CA ASP A 148 34.95 -21.62 -9.41
C ASP A 148 34.41 -23.03 -9.70
N VAL A 149 35.13 -24.07 -9.27
CA VAL A 149 34.86 -25.49 -9.56
C VAL A 149 34.51 -26.30 -8.32
N SER A 150 34.58 -25.69 -7.13
CA SER A 150 34.67 -26.45 -5.88
C SER A 150 33.35 -27.02 -5.37
N SER A 151 32.24 -26.29 -5.50
CA SER A 151 30.97 -26.66 -4.86
C SER A 151 29.76 -25.92 -5.43
N PRO A 152 28.55 -26.52 -5.33
CA PRO A 152 27.32 -25.79 -5.64
C PRO A 152 27.18 -24.56 -4.74
N ARG A 153 26.59 -23.48 -5.29
CA ARG A 153 26.26 -22.26 -4.54
C ARG A 153 24.81 -21.89 -4.71
N SER A 154 24.24 -21.21 -3.72
CA SER A 154 22.88 -20.70 -3.81
C SER A 154 22.84 -19.25 -4.30
N ILE A 155 21.75 -18.90 -4.95
CA ILE A 155 21.32 -17.54 -5.25
C ILE A 155 20.00 -17.30 -4.53
N SER A 156 19.84 -16.11 -3.97
CA SER A 156 18.54 -15.61 -3.51
C SER A 156 18.12 -14.41 -4.35
N VAL A 157 16.85 -14.40 -4.74
CA VAL A 157 16.20 -13.32 -5.47
C VAL A 157 15.05 -12.84 -4.63
N VAL A 158 14.90 -11.54 -4.49
CA VAL A 158 13.90 -10.92 -3.64
C VAL A 158 13.00 -10.04 -4.49
N ALA A 159 11.69 -10.11 -4.27
CA ALA A 159 10.72 -9.16 -4.79
C ALA A 159 9.99 -8.50 -3.61
N ILE A 160 9.84 -7.18 -3.68
CA ILE A 160 9.00 -6.39 -2.77
C ILE A 160 7.69 -6.15 -3.52
N CYS A 161 6.61 -6.69 -3.00
CA CYS A 161 5.30 -6.71 -3.66
C CYS A 161 4.33 -5.81 -2.91
N ALA A 162 3.64 -4.90 -3.60
CA ALA A 162 2.57 -4.07 -3.06
C ALA A 162 1.20 -4.52 -3.61
N PRO A 163 0.09 -4.38 -2.87
CA PRO A 163 -1.23 -4.70 -3.38
C PRO A 163 -1.62 -3.81 -4.58
N VAL A 164 -2.26 -4.40 -5.60
CA VAL A 164 -2.95 -3.65 -6.67
C VAL A 164 -4.41 -3.40 -6.25
N GLU A 165 -4.84 -2.13 -6.21
CA GLU A 165 -6.22 -1.73 -5.89
C GLU A 165 -7.02 -1.38 -7.16
#